data_AF-A0A1C1YSF9-F1
#
_entry.id   AF-A0A1C1YSF9-F1
#
_cell.length_a   1.000
_cell.length_b   1.000
_cell.length_c   1.000
_cell.angle_alpha   90.00
_cell.angle_beta   90.00
_cell.angle_gamma   90.00
#
_symmetry.space_group_name_H-M   'P 1'
#
loop_
_entity.id
_entity.type
_entity.pdbx_description
1 polymer ?
#
loop_
_entity_poly.entity_id
_entity_poly.type
_entity_poly.pdbx_seq_one_letter_code
_entity_poly.pdbx_strand_id
1 'polypeptide(L)'
;MATKYIPKPWKCSTAENFEYDLSRAADRIVKATGLTAAEIQQTYPSIRPYHLRALDNGETLGIRMAFAIIETLGGDVEVRA
;
A
#
# COMPACT_ATOMS: atom_id res chain seq x y z
N MET A 1 -17.93 -0.28 7.22
CA MET A 1 -17.15 -0.63 8.43
C MET A 1 -16.12 0.47 8.64
N ALA A 2 -16.24 1.27 9.70
CA ALA A 2 -15.31 2.38 9.96
C ALA A 2 -13.96 1.80 10.40
N THR A 3 -12.91 1.99 9.61
CA THR A 3 -11.56 1.58 9.97
C THR A 3 -11.01 2.58 10.99
N LYS A 4 -10.44 2.08 12.09
CA LYS A 4 -9.67 2.91 13.02
C LYS A 4 -8.46 3.46 12.25
N TYR A 5 -8.51 4.74 11.92
CA TYR A 5 -7.48 5.48 11.20
C TYR A 5 -7.14 6.73 12.01
N ILE A 6 -5.86 7.02 12.18
CA ILE A 6 -5.41 8.25 12.83
C ILE A 6 -5.34 9.32 11.73
N PRO A 7 -6.19 10.36 11.76
CA PRO A 7 -6.16 11.35 10.72
C PRO A 7 -4.89 12.20 10.79
N LYS A 8 -4.49 12.75 9.63
CA LYS A 8 -3.18 13.37 9.42
C LYS A 8 -2.76 14.39 10.50
N PRO A 9 -3.63 15.29 10.99
CA PRO A 9 -3.25 16.27 12.03
C PRO A 9 -2.81 15.64 13.36
N TRP A 10 -3.19 14.39 13.62
CA TRP A 10 -2.93 13.68 14.87
C TRP A 10 -1.95 12.51 14.67
N LYS A 11 -1.40 12.35 13.47
CA LYS A 11 -0.47 11.27 13.16
C LYS A 11 0.94 11.69 13.57
N CYS A 12 1.64 10.82 14.30
CA CYS A 12 3.04 11.06 14.61
C CYS A 12 3.92 10.85 13.37
N SER A 13 5.07 11.52 13.32
CA SER A 13 6.03 11.43 12.22
C SER A 13 6.47 9.99 11.92
N THR A 14 6.64 9.16 12.96
CA THR A 14 6.97 7.73 12.80
C THR A 14 5.89 6.98 12.02
N ALA A 15 4.61 7.21 12.32
CA ALA A 15 3.52 6.56 11.60
C ALA A 15 3.39 7.06 10.16
N GLU A 16 3.67 8.34 9.90
CA GLU A 16 3.74 8.90 8.54
C GLU A 16 4.88 8.28 7.73
N ASN A 17 6.08 8.19 8.31
CA ASN A 17 7.24 7.59 7.65
C ASN A 17 6.99 6.10 7.35
N PHE A 18 6.38 5.38 8.29
CA PHE A 18 6.05 3.97 8.12
C PHE A 18 5.04 3.74 6.98
N GLU A 19 3.99 4.57 6.90
CA GLU A 19 3.04 4.52 5.78
C GLU A 19 3.72 4.83 4.43
N TYR A 20 4.62 5.81 4.44
CA TYR A 20 5.40 6.19 3.26
C TYR A 20 6.29 5.04 2.77
N ASP A 21 7.09 4.46 3.66
CA ASP A 21 8.00 3.37 3.32
C ASP A 21 7.25 2.12 2.83
N LEU A 22 6.13 1.78 3.49
CA LEU A 22 5.26 0.69 3.04
C LEU A 22 4.66 0.95 1.66
N SER A 23 4.17 2.17 1.42
CA SER A 23 3.60 2.51 0.11
C SER A 23 4.65 2.43 -0.99
N ARG A 24 5.88 2.87 -0.70
CA ARG A 24 7.02 2.76 -1.63
C ARG A 24 7.43 1.31 -1.87
N ALA A 25 7.36 0.45 -0.86
CA ALA A 25 7.60 -0.98 -1.03
C ALA A 25 6.50 -1.64 -1.88
N ALA A 26 5.23 -1.34 -1.60
CA ALA A 26 4.10 -1.80 -2.38
C ALA A 26 4.21 -1.41 -3.86
N ASP A 27 4.53 -0.14 -4.15
CA ASP A 27 4.75 0.35 -5.52
C ASP A 27 5.85 -0.43 -6.26
N ARG A 28 6.99 -0.67 -5.60
CA ARG A 28 8.09 -1.47 -6.18
C ARG A 28 7.64 -2.89 -6.51
N ILE A 29 6.90 -3.53 -5.61
CA ILE A 29 6.43 -4.91 -5.79
C ILE A 29 5.39 -4.99 -6.91
N VAL A 30 4.45 -4.05 -6.97
CA VAL A 30 3.47 -3.96 -8.07
C VAL A 30 4.21 -3.82 -9.41
N LYS A 31 5.20 -2.93 -9.50
CA LYS A 31 6.00 -2.74 -10.71
C LYS A 31 6.86 -3.96 -11.06
N ALA A 32 7.37 -4.67 -10.06
CA ALA A 32 8.18 -5.86 -10.27
C ALA A 32 7.37 -7.07 -10.76
N THR A 33 6.12 -7.21 -10.31
CA THR A 33 5.24 -8.31 -10.75
C THR A 33 4.67 -8.09 -12.15
N GLY A 34 4.55 -6.83 -12.60
CA GLY A 34 4.01 -6.49 -13.91
C GLY A 34 2.52 -6.84 -14.08
N LEU A 35 1.83 -7.18 -12.98
CA LEU A 35 0.42 -7.54 -12.99
C LEU A 35 -0.46 -6.31 -13.23
N THR A 36 -1.53 -6.53 -13.99
CA THR A 36 -2.55 -5.52 -14.22
C THR A 36 -3.46 -5.38 -13.00
N ALA A 37 -4.10 -4.22 -12.88
CA ALA A 37 -5.09 -3.98 -11.84
C ALA A 37 -6.22 -5.03 -11.82
N ALA A 38 -6.60 -5.56 -12.99
CA ALA A 38 -7.64 -6.57 -13.11
C ALA A 38 -7.20 -7.92 -12.54
N GLU A 39 -5.96 -8.34 -12.80
CA GLU A 39 -5.39 -9.58 -12.27
C GLU A 39 -5.25 -9.51 -10.74
N ILE A 40 -4.72 -8.40 -10.21
CA ILE A 40 -4.62 -8.18 -8.77
C ILE A 40 -6.01 -8.22 -8.12
N GLN A 41 -7.01 -7.62 -8.76
CA GLN A 41 -8.38 -7.56 -8.23
C GLN A 41 -9.08 -8.94 -8.23
N GLN A 42 -8.75 -9.84 -9.17
CA GLN A 42 -9.29 -11.20 -9.17
C GLN A 42 -8.85 -11.97 -7.92
N THR A 43 -7.58 -11.82 -7.51
CA THR A 43 -7.05 -12.48 -6.33
C THR A 43 -7.46 -11.73 -5.05
N TYR A 44 -7.51 -10.40 -5.09
CA TYR A 44 -7.82 -9.56 -3.93
C TYR A 44 -8.82 -8.43 -4.28
N PRO A 45 -10.13 -8.69 -4.12
CA PRO A 45 -11.20 -7.76 -4.53
C PRO A 45 -11.19 -6.40 -3.81
N SER A 46 -10.50 -6.30 -2.67
CA SER A 46 -10.33 -5.05 -1.91
C SER A 46 -9.35 -4.08 -2.60
N ILE A 47 -8.40 -4.59 -3.40
CA ILE A 47 -7.44 -3.77 -4.14
C ILE A 47 -8.10 -3.30 -5.43
N ARG A 48 -8.60 -2.07 -5.40
CA ARG A 48 -9.19 -1.40 -6.57
C ARG A 48 -8.14 -0.66 -7.41
N PRO A 49 -8.43 -0.40 -8.71
CA PRO A 49 -7.51 0.34 -9.61
C PRO A 49 -7.13 1.75 -9.13
N TYR A 50 -7.93 2.39 -8.27
CA TYR A 50 -7.55 3.70 -7.72
C TYR A 50 -6.39 3.62 -6.71
N HIS A 51 -6.22 2.51 -6.00
CA HIS A 51 -5.09 2.34 -5.07
C HIS A 51 -3.77 2.23 -5.83
N LEU A 52 -3.78 1.51 -6.95
CA LEU A 52 -2.60 1.37 -7.80
C LEU A 52 -2.24 2.70 -8.47
N ARG A 53 -3.24 3.45 -8.95
CA ARG A 53 -3.02 4.82 -9.44
C ARG A 53 -2.47 5.77 -8.37
N ALA A 54 -2.92 5.64 -7.13
CA ALA A 54 -2.38 6.43 -6.02
C ALA A 54 -0.88 6.11 -5.82
N LEU A 55 -0.48 4.84 -5.88
CA LEU A 55 0.93 4.44 -5.83
C LEU A 55 1.75 4.99 -7.01
N ASP A 56 1.20 4.94 -8.23
CA ASP A 56 1.86 5.51 -9.42
C ASP A 56 2.07 7.02 -9.31
N ASN A 57 1.13 7.72 -8.67
CA ASN A 57 1.24 9.16 -8.38
C ASN A 57 2.20 9.48 -7.22
N GLY A 58 2.74 8.47 -6.54
CA GLY A 58 3.57 8.64 -5.34
C GLY A 58 2.78 9.00 -4.09
N GLU A 59 1.47 8.80 -4.09
CA GLU A 59 0.62 8.98 -2.92
C GLU A 59 0.80 7.85 -1.91
N THR A 60 0.60 8.18 -0.64
CA THR A 60 0.68 7.21 0.44
C THR A 60 -0.64 6.47 0.61
N LEU A 61 -0.58 5.14 0.62
CA LEU A 61 -1.69 4.30 1.05
C LEU A 61 -1.67 4.13 2.56
N GLY A 62 -2.85 3.91 3.16
CA GLY A 62 -2.92 3.52 4.56
C GLY A 62 -2.22 2.16 4.79
N ILE A 63 -1.62 1.99 5.98
CA ILE A 63 -0.83 0.82 6.38
C ILE A 63 -1.46 -0.51 5.93
N ARG A 64 -2.76 -0.70 6.23
CA ARG A 64 -3.46 -1.96 5.91
C ARG A 64 -3.52 -2.26 4.41
N MET A 65 -3.69 -1.23 3.58
CA MET A 65 -3.79 -1.42 2.13
C MET A 65 -2.41 -1.70 1.53
N ALA A 66 -1.38 -0.96 1.97
CA ALA A 66 -0.01 -1.20 1.53
C ALA A 66 0.44 -2.63 1.90
N PHE A 67 0.20 -3.07 3.14
CA PHE A 67 0.49 -4.45 3.55
C PHE A 67 -0.28 -5.49 2.74
N ALA A 68 -1.59 -5.29 2.52
CA ALA A 68 -2.38 -6.22 1.75
C ALA A 68 -1.82 -6.41 0.33
N ILE A 69 -1.39 -5.33 -0.33
CA ILE A 69 -0.75 -5.41 -1.66
C ILE A 69 0.55 -6.20 -1.61
N ILE A 70 1.40 -5.93 -0.62
CA ILE A 70 2.71 -6.58 -0.51
C ILE A 70 2.53 -8.09 -0.24
N GLU A 71 1.68 -8.46 0.72
CA GLU A 71 1.37 -9.84 1.06
C GLU A 71 0.78 -10.61 -0.13
N THR A 72 -0.15 -9.96 -0.85
CA THR A 72 -0.78 -10.49 -2.07
C THR A 72 0.23 -10.86 -3.14
N LEU A 73 1.23 -9.99 -3.31
CA LEU A 73 2.19 -10.10 -4.40
C LEU A 73 3.48 -10.83 -3.97
N GLY A 74 3.51 -11.37 -2.75
CA GLY A 74 4.63 -12.18 -2.25
C GLY A 74 5.91 -11.39 -2.01
N GLY A 75 5.83 -10.09 -1.73
CA GLY A 75 7.00 -9.26 -1.46
C GLY A 75 7.43 -9.30 0.01
N ASP A 76 8.74 -9.34 0.25
CA ASP A 76 9.30 -9.11 1.57
C ASP A 76 9.47 -7.61 1.83
N VAL A 77 9.14 -7.16 3.04
CA VAL A 77 9.34 -5.76 3.47
C VAL A 77 10.33 -5.71 4.60
N GLU A 78 11.52 -5.16 4.34
CA GLU A 78 12.36 -4.63 5.41
C GLU A 78 11.89 -3.20 5.74
N VAL A 79 11.23 -3.04 6.88
CA VAL A 79 10.97 -1.72 7.44
C VAL A 79 12.13 -1.38 8.38
N ARG A 80 12.89 -0.34 8.05
CA ARG A 80 13.92 0.19 8.95
C ARG A 80 13.27 1.18 9.91
N ALA A 81 13.35 0.89 11.20
CA ALA A 81 12.89 1.74 12.30
C ALA A 81 13.89 2.87 12.60
#